data_AF-A0A843A5F6-F1
#
_entry.id   AF-A0A843A5F6-F1
#
_cell.length_a   1.000
_cell.length_b   1.000
_cell.length_c   1.000
_cell.angle_alpha   90.00
_cell.angle_beta   90.00
_cell.angle_gamma   90.00
#
_symmetry.space_group_name_H-M   'P 1'
#
loop_
_entity.id
_entity.type
_entity.pdbx_description
1 polymer ?
#
loop_
_entity_poly.entity_id
_entity_poly.type
_entity_poly.pdbx_seq_one_letter_code
_entity_poly.pdbx_strand_id
1 'polypeptide(L)'
;MSRKKENVTCQICQKQKKTNEVIPAELVSEPLAEIIRKAHPDWSTSGFICNSDLNYFRAKRVKDILESEKGEISNVEEQVLKSLKEHELLSMNVNTEFDRQLTIGERLADKLTKYAGSWTFIIIFGGIVLLWIAINSYVLLTKPFDPYPFILLNLVLSCVAAMQAPIILMSQNREGAKDRLRAEYDYQVNLKAELEIRHLHEKLDHLLINQWHKLLEIQEIQMELMEELTLKKTKH
;
A
#
# COMPACT_ATOMS: atom_id res chain seq x y z
N MET A 1 -32.92 44.41 51.51
CA MET A 1 -32.56 43.45 52.59
C MET A 1 -31.46 42.54 52.09
N SER A 2 -30.47 42.30 52.95
CA SER A 2 -29.14 41.74 52.68
C SER A 2 -29.17 40.27 52.21
N ARG A 3 -28.73 39.97 50.98
CA ARG A 3 -28.43 38.60 50.55
C ARG A 3 -27.01 38.26 51.04
N LYS A 4 -26.91 37.45 52.10
CA LYS A 4 -25.65 36.85 52.56
C LYS A 4 -25.01 36.12 51.38
N LYS A 5 -23.79 36.53 51.01
CA LYS A 5 -22.95 35.81 50.05
C LYS A 5 -22.41 34.58 50.78
N GLU A 6 -23.05 33.43 50.60
CA GLU A 6 -22.56 32.16 51.14
C GLU A 6 -21.34 31.73 50.33
N ASN A 7 -20.17 31.80 50.97
CA ASN A 7 -18.94 31.27 50.41
C ASN A 7 -18.98 29.74 50.51
N VAL A 8 -18.73 29.07 49.38
CA VAL A 8 -18.72 27.61 49.29
C VAL A 8 -17.30 27.15 49.01
N THR A 9 -16.84 26.10 49.67
CA THR A 9 -15.49 25.58 49.53
C THR A 9 -15.43 24.59 48.37
N CYS A 10 -14.49 24.79 47.46
CA CYS A 10 -14.22 23.82 46.40
C CYS A 10 -13.51 22.59 46.97
N GLN A 11 -13.95 21.38 46.61
CA GLN A 11 -13.32 20.13 47.05
C GLN A 11 -11.91 19.89 46.49
N ILE A 12 -11.56 20.51 45.35
CA ILE A 12 -10.26 20.32 44.70
C ILE A 12 -9.23 21.33 45.24
N CYS A 13 -9.46 22.62 45.04
CA CYS A 13 -8.51 23.64 45.52
C CYS A 13 -8.65 24.02 47.00
N GLN A 14 -9.65 23.50 47.72
CA GLN A 14 -9.97 23.82 49.12
C GLN A 14 -10.16 25.32 49.44
N LYS A 15 -10.31 26.16 48.42
CA LYS A 15 -10.50 27.61 48.57
C LYS A 15 -11.98 27.95 48.70
N GLN A 16 -12.29 28.95 49.53
CA GLN A 16 -13.60 29.56 49.58
C GLN A 16 -13.85 30.36 48.30
N LYS A 17 -14.95 30.04 47.62
CA LYS A 17 -15.36 30.66 46.36
C LYS A 17 -16.79 31.16 46.49
N LYS A 18 -17.12 32.19 45.70
CA LYS A 18 -18.49 32.72 45.65
C LYS A 18 -19.39 31.66 45.00
N THR A 19 -20.66 31.62 45.40
CA THR A 19 -21.67 30.70 44.84
C THR A 19 -21.79 30.76 43.30
N ASN A 20 -21.35 31.83 42.65
CA ASN A 20 -21.37 32.00 41.19
C ASN A 20 -20.09 31.51 40.47
N GLU A 21 -19.12 30.99 41.21
CA GLU A 21 -17.82 30.48 40.71
C GLU A 21 -17.66 28.98 40.99
N VAL A 22 -18.71 28.33 41.47
CA VAL A 22 -18.73 26.92 41.85
C VAL A 22 -19.90 26.20 41.18
N ILE A 23 -19.65 24.97 40.77
CA ILE A 23 -20.62 24.06 40.17
C ILE A 23 -20.75 22.86 41.12
N PRO A 24 -21.98 22.39 41.42
CA PRO A 24 -22.17 21.13 42.13
C PRO A 24 -21.52 19.97 41.39
N ALA A 25 -20.88 19.06 42.11
CA ALA A 25 -20.21 17.90 41.52
C ALA A 25 -21.18 16.97 40.76
N GLU A 26 -22.46 16.99 41.10
CA GLU A 26 -23.55 16.26 40.43
C GLU A 26 -23.87 16.77 39.01
N LEU A 27 -23.48 18.01 38.69
CA LEU A 27 -23.65 18.64 37.36
C LEU A 27 -22.40 18.51 36.47
N VAL A 28 -21.36 17.82 36.94
CA VAL A 28 -20.13 17.56 36.15
C VAL A 28 -20.34 16.29 35.32
N SER A 29 -20.03 16.33 34.01
CA SER A 29 -20.18 15.16 33.15
C SER A 29 -19.31 13.98 33.58
N GLU A 30 -19.87 12.77 33.49
CA GLU A 30 -19.28 11.54 34.00
C GLU A 30 -17.84 11.26 33.50
N PRO A 31 -17.48 11.53 32.24
CA PRO A 31 -16.10 11.32 31.78
C PRO A 31 -15.09 12.28 32.42
N LEU A 32 -15.50 13.53 32.71
CA LEU A 32 -14.65 14.49 33.42
C LEU A 32 -14.59 14.15 34.91
N ALA A 33 -15.70 13.65 35.45
CA ALA A 33 -15.80 13.12 36.80
C ALA A 33 -14.79 11.99 37.03
N GLU A 34 -14.67 11.05 36.09
CA GLU A 34 -13.75 9.91 36.21
C GLU A 34 -12.28 10.34 36.25
N ILE A 35 -11.88 11.30 35.42
CA ILE A 35 -10.52 11.89 35.42
C ILE A 35 -10.24 12.61 36.75
N ILE A 36 -11.22 13.34 37.27
CA ILE A 36 -11.12 14.04 38.56
C ILE A 36 -11.00 13.03 39.70
N ARG A 37 -11.82 11.96 39.73
CA ARG A 37 -11.78 10.88 40.72
C ARG A 37 -10.43 10.14 40.69
N LYS A 38 -9.84 9.97 39.50
CA LYS A 38 -8.51 9.37 39.32
C LYS A 38 -7.37 10.25 39.84
N ALA A 39 -7.53 11.57 39.80
CA ALA A 39 -6.55 12.53 40.32
C ALA A 39 -6.77 12.87 41.81
N HIS A 40 -8.01 12.82 42.28
CA HIS A 40 -8.44 13.15 43.65
C HIS A 40 -9.45 12.09 44.14
N PRO A 41 -9.00 11.05 44.87
CA PRO A 41 -9.85 9.97 45.38
C PRO A 41 -10.91 10.41 46.39
N ASP A 42 -10.68 11.54 47.09
CA ASP A 42 -11.58 12.10 48.11
C ASP A 42 -12.74 12.91 47.53
N TRP A 43 -12.88 12.95 46.20
CA TRP A 43 -13.91 13.73 45.51
C TRP A 43 -15.27 13.02 45.58
N SER A 44 -16.30 13.71 46.09
CA SER A 44 -17.65 13.17 46.29
C SER A 44 -18.69 13.91 45.44
N THR A 45 -19.76 13.20 45.01
CA THR A 45 -20.87 13.76 44.22
C THR A 45 -21.67 14.84 44.96
N SER A 46 -21.54 14.92 46.28
CA SER A 46 -22.20 15.91 47.15
C SER A 46 -21.47 17.25 47.28
N GLY A 47 -20.31 17.42 46.64
CA GLY A 47 -19.46 18.60 46.80
C GLY A 47 -19.60 19.67 45.72
N PHE A 48 -18.70 20.65 45.76
CA PHE A 48 -18.62 21.74 44.78
C PHE A 48 -17.23 21.81 44.15
N ILE A 49 -17.16 22.03 42.85
CA ILE A 49 -15.94 22.29 42.09
C ILE A 49 -15.94 23.73 41.55
N CYS A 50 -14.79 24.41 41.59
CA CYS A 50 -14.71 25.76 41.05
C CYS A 50 -14.39 25.76 39.55
N ASN A 51 -14.84 26.79 38.82
CA ASN A 51 -14.65 26.86 37.36
C ASN A 51 -13.17 26.82 36.93
N SER A 52 -12.25 27.35 37.74
CA SER A 52 -10.82 27.31 37.39
C SER A 52 -10.26 25.88 37.40
N ASP A 53 -10.65 25.08 38.39
CA ASP A 53 -10.19 23.68 38.49
C ASP A 53 -10.88 22.82 37.43
N LEU A 54 -12.18 23.04 37.19
CA LEU A 54 -12.94 22.35 36.14
C LEU A 54 -12.34 22.60 34.75
N ASN A 55 -12.00 23.86 34.43
CA ASN A 55 -11.38 24.22 33.16
C ASN A 55 -9.97 23.65 32.99
N TYR A 56 -9.22 23.49 34.09
CA TYR A 56 -7.92 22.80 34.06
C TYR A 56 -8.06 21.32 33.66
N PHE A 57 -9.00 20.59 34.25
CA PHE A 57 -9.24 19.18 33.87
C PHE A 57 -9.78 19.03 32.45
N ARG A 58 -10.61 19.97 31.97
CA ARG A 58 -11.05 20.02 30.56
C ARG A 58 -9.85 20.18 29.60
N ALA A 59 -8.96 21.14 29.87
CA ALA A 59 -7.77 21.36 29.04
C ALA A 59 -6.79 20.17 29.08
N LYS A 60 -6.63 19.54 30.25
CA LYS A 60 -5.80 18.34 30.41
C LYS A 60 -6.30 17.17 29.57
N ARG A 61 -7.61 16.92 29.55
CA ARG A 61 -8.24 15.87 28.72
C ARG A 61 -7.99 16.08 27.23
N VAL A 62 -8.14 17.31 26.73
CA VAL A 62 -7.85 17.64 25.32
C VAL A 62 -6.38 17.38 24.98
N LYS A 63 -5.46 17.74 25.89
CA LYS A 63 -4.03 17.50 25.69
C LYS A 63 -3.69 16.01 25.65
N ASP A 64 -4.22 15.22 26.57
CA ASP A 64 -3.99 13.77 26.63
C ASP A 64 -4.51 13.06 25.35
N ILE A 65 -5.62 13.53 24.77
CA ILE A 65 -6.14 13.03 23.49
C ILE A 65 -5.16 13.32 22.34
N LEU A 66 -4.62 14.54 22.26
CA LEU A 66 -3.72 14.96 21.18
C LEU A 66 -2.34 14.30 21.22
N GLU A 67 -1.79 14.02 22.41
CA GLU A 67 -0.47 13.38 22.54
C GLU A 67 -0.49 11.89 22.13
N SER A 68 -1.65 11.23 22.17
CA SER A 68 -1.79 9.81 21.78
C SER A 68 -1.66 9.55 20.26
N GLU A 69 -1.85 10.56 19.40
CA GLU A 69 -1.94 10.38 17.94
C GLU A 69 -0.60 10.47 17.19
N LYS A 70 0.42 11.10 17.79
CA LYS A 70 1.71 11.34 17.12
C LYS A 70 2.55 10.08 16.89
N GLY A 71 2.35 9.04 17.71
CA GLY A 71 3.14 7.80 17.63
C GLY A 71 2.68 6.83 16.54
N GLU A 72 1.40 6.87 16.15
CA GLU A 72 0.82 5.89 15.23
C GLU A 72 1.19 6.15 13.76
N ILE A 73 1.32 7.42 13.36
CA ILE A 73 1.55 7.82 11.96
C ILE A 73 2.93 7.36 11.44
N SER A 74 3.99 7.51 12.23
CA SER A 74 5.36 7.14 11.79
C SER A 74 5.56 5.64 11.57
N ASN A 75 4.79 4.78 12.27
CA ASN A 75 4.92 3.33 12.14
C ASN A 75 4.29 2.81 10.83
N VAL A 76 3.26 3.50 10.32
CA VAL A 76 2.57 3.14 9.08
C VAL A 76 3.46 3.41 7.85
N GLU A 77 4.19 4.53 7.85
CA GLU A 77 5.09 4.89 6.74
C GLU A 77 6.23 3.86 6.55
N GLU A 78 6.80 3.37 7.66
CA GLU A 78 7.86 2.35 7.64
C GLU A 78 7.35 0.99 7.11
N GLN A 79 6.10 0.62 7.46
CA GLN A 79 5.48 -0.62 6.97
C GLN A 79 5.24 -0.59 5.45
N VAL A 80 4.80 0.55 4.90
CA VAL A 80 4.58 0.70 3.45
C VAL A 80 5.90 0.55 2.67
N LEU A 81 6.98 1.17 3.16
CA LEU A 81 8.31 1.08 2.54
C LEU A 81 8.85 -0.35 2.50
N LYS A 82 8.56 -1.14 3.53
CA LYS A 82 8.97 -2.56 3.60
C LYS A 82 8.20 -3.43 2.59
N SER A 83 6.89 -3.25 2.46
CA SER A 83 6.05 -4.01 1.53
C SER A 83 6.38 -3.75 0.04
N LEU A 84 6.79 -2.52 -0.30
CA LEU A 84 7.22 -2.17 -1.66
C LEU A 84 8.53 -2.87 -2.06
N LYS A 85 9.50 -2.95 -1.14
CA LYS A 85 10.78 -3.60 -1.39
C LYS A 85 10.65 -5.12 -1.58
N GLU A 86 9.71 -5.74 -0.87
CA GLU A 86 9.44 -7.17 -1.02
C GLU A 86 8.87 -7.52 -2.41
N HIS A 87 8.05 -6.64 -3.00
CA HIS A 87 7.47 -6.87 -4.34
C HIS A 87 8.52 -6.90 -5.45
N GLU A 88 9.50 -5.97 -5.43
CA GLU A 88 10.54 -5.91 -6.47
C GLU A 88 11.41 -7.18 -6.47
N LEU A 89 11.73 -7.70 -5.27
CA LEU A 89 12.55 -8.91 -5.09
C LEU A 89 11.87 -10.18 -5.62
N LEU A 90 10.53 -10.28 -5.52
CA LEU A 90 9.78 -11.46 -5.97
C LEU A 90 9.77 -11.59 -7.50
N SER A 91 9.57 -10.48 -8.22
CA SER A 91 9.53 -10.48 -9.70
C SER A 91 10.85 -10.93 -10.36
N MET A 92 11.98 -10.57 -9.75
CA MET A 92 13.31 -10.97 -10.22
C MET A 92 13.59 -12.46 -9.99
N ASN A 93 13.11 -13.01 -8.87
CA ASN A 93 13.34 -14.41 -8.50
C ASN A 93 12.69 -15.38 -9.50
N VAL A 94 11.43 -15.14 -9.88
CA VAL A 94 10.67 -16.00 -10.82
C VAL A 94 11.41 -16.21 -12.15
N ASN A 95 11.98 -15.15 -12.72
CA ASN A 95 12.74 -15.25 -13.96
C ASN A 95 14.02 -16.07 -13.80
N THR A 96 14.74 -15.89 -12.68
CA THR A 96 16.00 -16.60 -12.42
C THR A 96 15.79 -18.08 -12.10
N GLU A 97 14.69 -18.42 -11.45
CA GLU A 97 14.34 -19.80 -11.11
C GLU A 97 13.99 -20.61 -12.36
N PHE A 98 13.25 -20.00 -13.30
CA PHE A 98 12.94 -20.62 -14.60
C PHE A 98 14.20 -20.87 -15.45
N ASP A 99 15.09 -19.89 -15.55
CA ASP A 99 16.32 -20.01 -16.35
C ASP A 99 17.33 -21.04 -15.78
N ARG A 100 17.24 -21.32 -14.46
CA ARG A 100 18.05 -22.36 -13.79
C ARG A 100 17.62 -23.78 -14.14
N GLN A 101 16.36 -24.00 -14.51
CA GLN A 101 15.82 -25.31 -14.86
C GLN A 101 16.10 -25.72 -16.31
N LEU A 102 16.61 -24.80 -17.14
CA LEU A 102 16.88 -25.06 -18.56
C LEU A 102 18.08 -25.97 -18.77
N THR A 103 17.87 -27.01 -19.58
CA THR A 103 18.95 -27.88 -20.05
C THR A 103 19.89 -27.16 -21.02
N ILE A 104 21.07 -27.73 -21.24
CA ILE A 104 22.08 -27.17 -22.16
C ILE A 104 21.54 -27.08 -23.58
N GLY A 105 20.81 -28.11 -24.04
CA GLY A 105 20.20 -28.14 -25.38
C GLY A 105 19.14 -27.07 -25.57
N GLU A 106 18.34 -26.81 -24.54
CA GLU A 106 17.33 -25.77 -24.53
C GLU A 106 17.93 -24.36 -24.59
N ARG A 107 18.99 -24.11 -23.82
CA ARG A 107 19.73 -22.85 -23.86
C ARG A 107 20.36 -22.58 -25.23
N LEU A 108 20.85 -23.63 -25.90
CA LEU A 108 21.38 -23.53 -27.25
C LEU A 108 20.27 -23.27 -28.27
N ALA A 109 19.13 -23.97 -28.17
CA ALA A 109 17.96 -23.75 -29.01
C ALA A 109 17.46 -22.30 -28.92
N ASP A 110 17.34 -21.71 -27.72
CA ASP A 110 16.91 -20.31 -27.58
C ASP A 110 17.89 -19.31 -28.19
N LYS A 111 19.19 -19.54 -28.00
CA LYS A 111 20.20 -18.70 -28.64
C LYS A 111 20.09 -18.80 -30.15
N LEU A 112 20.02 -20.01 -30.69
CA LEU A 112 19.88 -20.23 -32.14
C LEU A 112 18.64 -19.56 -32.70
N THR A 113 17.48 -19.68 -32.05
CA THR A 113 16.24 -19.01 -32.46
C THR A 113 16.37 -17.48 -32.42
N LYS A 114 16.99 -16.91 -31.37
CA LYS A 114 17.24 -15.46 -31.28
C LYS A 114 18.16 -14.95 -32.39
N TYR A 115 19.20 -15.70 -32.74
CA TYR A 115 20.09 -15.36 -33.85
C TYR A 115 19.41 -15.51 -35.22
N ALA A 116 18.69 -16.61 -35.43
CA ALA A 116 17.98 -16.89 -36.69
C ALA A 116 16.82 -15.92 -36.94
N GLY A 117 16.21 -15.37 -35.90
CA GLY A 117 15.14 -14.36 -35.98
C GLY A 117 15.62 -12.92 -36.24
N SER A 118 16.94 -12.68 -36.34
CA SER A 118 17.47 -11.32 -36.57
C SER A 118 17.36 -10.90 -38.04
N TRP A 119 16.96 -9.64 -38.27
CA TRP A 119 16.94 -9.02 -39.60
C TRP A 119 18.29 -9.10 -40.32
N THR A 120 19.40 -8.96 -39.58
CA THR A 120 20.75 -9.07 -40.14
C THR A 120 21.03 -10.48 -40.67
N PHE A 121 20.56 -11.52 -39.97
CA PHE A 121 20.71 -12.91 -40.42
C PHE A 121 19.91 -13.17 -41.70
N ILE A 122 18.66 -12.70 -41.76
CA ILE A 122 17.79 -12.84 -42.93
C ILE A 122 18.43 -12.22 -44.18
N ILE A 123 18.98 -11.00 -44.05
CA ILE A 123 19.61 -10.29 -45.17
C ILE A 123 20.88 -11.01 -45.66
N ILE A 124 21.76 -11.43 -44.74
CA ILE A 124 23.00 -12.15 -45.10
C ILE A 124 22.66 -13.50 -45.74
N PHE A 125 21.74 -14.26 -45.16
CA PHE A 125 21.33 -15.56 -45.67
C PHE A 125 20.71 -15.44 -47.08
N GLY A 126 19.81 -14.48 -47.28
CA GLY A 126 19.26 -14.17 -48.60
C GLY A 126 20.34 -13.75 -49.60
N GLY A 127 21.32 -12.95 -49.18
CA GLY A 127 22.47 -12.57 -50.01
C GLY A 127 23.33 -13.76 -50.44
N ILE A 128 23.58 -14.72 -49.53
CA ILE A 128 24.31 -15.96 -49.84
C ILE A 128 23.54 -16.80 -50.86
N VAL A 129 22.21 -16.93 -50.70
CA VAL A 129 21.36 -17.66 -51.66
C VAL A 129 21.38 -16.99 -53.03
N LEU A 130 21.25 -15.66 -53.10
CA LEU A 130 21.33 -14.91 -54.35
C LEU A 130 22.72 -15.03 -55.00
N LEU A 131 23.78 -14.98 -54.21
CA LEU A 131 25.15 -15.17 -54.68
C LEU A 131 25.36 -16.58 -55.25
N TRP A 132 24.83 -17.61 -54.58
CA TRP A 132 24.87 -18.99 -55.07
C TRP A 132 24.18 -19.15 -56.43
N ILE A 133 23.00 -18.55 -56.58
CA ILE A 133 22.25 -18.53 -57.83
C ILE A 133 23.04 -17.79 -58.92
N ALA A 134 23.60 -16.62 -58.60
CA ALA A 134 24.37 -15.81 -59.55
C ALA A 134 25.63 -16.54 -60.04
N ILE A 135 26.39 -17.17 -59.14
CA ILE A 135 27.59 -17.95 -59.49
C ILE A 135 27.22 -19.14 -60.38
N ASN A 136 26.22 -19.95 -60.00
CA ASN A 136 25.83 -21.13 -60.79
C ASN A 136 25.19 -20.76 -62.14
N SER A 137 24.50 -19.61 -62.22
CA SER A 137 23.94 -19.08 -63.47
C SER A 137 25.02 -18.55 -64.41
N TYR A 138 26.06 -17.87 -63.89
CA TYR A 138 27.18 -17.37 -64.69
C TYR A 138 28.12 -18.49 -65.16
N VAL A 139 28.38 -19.49 -64.30
CA VAL A 139 29.23 -20.66 -64.59
C VAL A 139 28.56 -21.67 -65.55
N LEU A 140 27.28 -21.47 -65.86
CA LEU A 140 26.52 -22.23 -66.88
C LEU A 140 27.17 -22.19 -68.28
N LEU A 141 28.00 -21.18 -68.55
CA LEU A 141 28.73 -21.01 -69.81
C LEU A 141 29.90 -21.99 -70.00
N THR A 142 30.37 -22.66 -68.94
CA THR A 142 31.53 -23.58 -69.02
C THR A 142 31.27 -24.96 -68.43
N LYS A 143 30.67 -25.08 -67.24
CA LYS A 143 30.26 -26.33 -66.57
C LYS A 143 29.61 -25.99 -65.20
N PRO A 144 28.28 -25.94 -65.08
CA PRO A 144 27.62 -25.60 -63.82
C PRO A 144 27.78 -26.70 -62.76
N PHE A 145 27.96 -26.32 -61.50
CA PHE A 145 27.98 -27.24 -60.36
C PHE A 145 26.56 -27.63 -59.90
N ASP A 146 25.63 -26.66 -59.90
CA ASP A 146 24.20 -26.85 -59.59
C ASP A 146 23.34 -26.20 -60.70
N PRO A 147 23.08 -26.89 -61.82
CA PRO A 147 22.29 -26.35 -62.92
C PRO A 147 20.83 -26.14 -62.52
N TYR A 148 20.16 -25.17 -63.16
CA TYR A 148 18.72 -24.96 -63.01
C TYR A 148 17.98 -26.29 -63.23
N PRO A 149 17.17 -26.79 -62.27
CA PRO A 149 16.42 -26.08 -61.23
C PRO A 149 17.04 -26.04 -59.80
N PHE A 150 18.37 -26.11 -59.64
CA PHE A 150 19.10 -26.00 -58.35
C PHE A 150 18.73 -27.07 -57.31
N ILE A 151 18.91 -28.35 -57.64
CA ILE A 151 18.51 -29.47 -56.78
C ILE A 151 19.28 -29.51 -55.45
N LEU A 152 20.58 -29.16 -55.48
CA LEU A 152 21.42 -29.19 -54.28
C LEU A 152 21.03 -28.07 -53.32
N LEU A 153 20.84 -26.86 -53.84
CA LEU A 153 20.37 -25.73 -53.03
C LEU A 153 19.02 -26.04 -52.39
N ASN A 154 18.07 -26.59 -53.15
CA ASN A 154 16.76 -26.96 -52.64
C ASN A 154 16.85 -28.02 -51.53
N LEU A 155 17.68 -29.06 -51.71
CA LEU A 155 17.88 -30.09 -50.69
C LEU A 155 18.42 -29.50 -49.37
N VAL A 156 19.42 -28.61 -49.45
CA VAL A 156 20.01 -27.96 -48.28
C VAL A 156 18.98 -27.06 -47.58
N LEU A 157 18.25 -26.22 -48.33
CA LEU A 157 17.23 -25.34 -47.77
C LEU A 157 16.11 -26.13 -47.09
N SER A 158 15.63 -27.22 -47.70
CA SER A 158 14.63 -28.09 -47.08
C SER A 158 15.13 -28.76 -45.80
N CYS A 159 16.38 -29.24 -45.78
CA CYS A 159 16.97 -29.84 -44.59
C CYS A 159 17.09 -28.82 -43.44
N VAL A 160 17.56 -27.60 -43.75
CA VAL A 160 17.66 -26.50 -42.78
C VAL A 160 16.28 -26.13 -42.24
N ALA A 161 15.28 -25.95 -43.10
CA ALA A 161 13.92 -25.61 -42.69
C ALA A 161 13.28 -26.72 -41.82
N ALA A 162 13.47 -27.99 -42.19
CA ALA A 162 12.95 -29.13 -41.43
C ALA A 162 13.54 -29.20 -40.02
N MET A 163 14.82 -28.86 -39.84
CA MET A 163 15.46 -28.78 -38.52
C MET A 163 15.02 -27.53 -37.73
N GLN A 164 14.75 -26.42 -38.41
CA GLN A 164 14.35 -25.17 -37.75
C GLN A 164 12.95 -25.23 -37.13
N ALA A 165 11.97 -25.83 -37.81
CA ALA A 165 10.58 -25.90 -37.34
C ALA A 165 10.42 -26.45 -35.90
N PRO A 166 11.00 -27.61 -35.53
CA PRO A 166 10.90 -28.13 -34.16
C PRO A 166 11.68 -27.28 -33.14
N ILE A 167 12.82 -26.70 -33.51
CA ILE A 167 13.60 -25.82 -32.62
C ILE A 167 12.80 -24.56 -32.29
N ILE A 168 12.17 -23.95 -33.30
CA ILE A 168 11.29 -22.79 -33.14
C ILE A 168 10.09 -23.18 -32.26
N LEU A 169 9.44 -24.31 -32.54
CA LEU A 169 8.28 -24.77 -31.75
C LEU A 169 8.65 -25.05 -30.29
N MET A 170 9.81 -25.65 -30.03
CA MET A 170 10.31 -25.87 -28.67
C MET A 170 10.58 -24.54 -27.94
N SER A 171 11.20 -23.57 -28.61
CA SER A 171 11.45 -22.24 -28.04
C SER A 171 10.13 -21.48 -27.78
N GLN A 172 9.16 -21.56 -28.69
CA GLN A 172 7.82 -20.97 -28.52
C GLN A 172 7.04 -21.61 -27.37
N ASN A 173 7.01 -22.95 -27.27
CA ASN A 173 6.36 -23.64 -26.17
C ASN A 173 6.97 -23.25 -24.81
N ARG A 174 8.30 -23.04 -24.78
CA ARG A 174 9.01 -22.59 -23.58
C ARG A 174 8.68 -21.15 -23.21
N GLU A 175 8.73 -20.22 -24.15
CA GLU A 175 8.34 -18.82 -23.88
C GLU A 175 6.87 -18.75 -23.43
N GLY A 176 5.96 -19.52 -24.05
CA GLY A 176 4.57 -19.60 -23.61
C GLY A 176 4.40 -20.17 -22.18
N ALA A 177 5.24 -21.13 -21.78
CA ALA A 177 5.26 -21.62 -20.40
C ALA A 177 5.77 -20.55 -19.42
N LYS A 178 6.81 -19.79 -19.81
CA LYS A 178 7.36 -18.67 -19.02
C LYS A 178 6.34 -17.56 -18.84
N ASP A 179 5.64 -17.18 -19.91
CA ASP A 179 4.61 -16.14 -19.88
C ASP A 179 3.40 -16.57 -19.06
N ARG A 180 2.98 -17.85 -19.14
CA ARG A 180 1.91 -18.38 -18.28
C ARG A 180 2.28 -18.32 -16.80
N LEU A 181 3.52 -18.68 -16.44
CA LEU A 181 3.97 -18.57 -15.05
C LEU A 181 3.98 -17.11 -14.58
N ARG A 182 4.52 -16.18 -15.37
CA ARG A 182 4.50 -14.75 -15.03
C ARG A 182 3.07 -14.25 -14.81
N ALA A 183 2.14 -14.59 -15.71
CA ALA A 183 0.74 -14.18 -15.59
C ALA A 183 0.09 -14.72 -14.31
N GLU A 184 0.37 -15.97 -13.93
CA GLU A 184 -0.12 -16.55 -12.67
C GLU A 184 0.45 -15.81 -11.44
N TYR A 185 1.74 -15.47 -11.45
CA TYR A 185 2.35 -14.69 -10.38
C TYR A 185 1.79 -13.28 -10.29
N ASP A 186 1.64 -12.58 -11.42
CA ASP A 186 1.06 -11.24 -11.48
C ASP A 186 -0.39 -11.26 -10.96
N TYR A 187 -1.15 -12.30 -11.29
CA TYR A 187 -2.49 -12.52 -10.76
C TYR A 187 -2.49 -12.67 -9.24
N GLN A 188 -1.59 -13.50 -8.68
CA GLN A 188 -1.49 -13.69 -7.22
C GLN A 188 -1.08 -12.39 -6.50
N VAL A 189 -0.16 -11.62 -7.08
CA VAL A 189 0.24 -10.30 -6.57
C VAL A 189 -0.95 -9.34 -6.56
N ASN A 190 -1.72 -9.28 -7.64
CA ASN A 190 -2.88 -8.42 -7.72
C ASN A 190 -3.97 -8.81 -6.69
N LEU A 191 -4.24 -10.10 -6.53
CA LEU A 191 -5.17 -10.59 -5.51
C LEU A 191 -4.71 -10.22 -4.09
N LYS A 192 -3.41 -10.35 -3.82
CA LYS A 192 -2.84 -9.94 -2.53
C LYS A 192 -2.98 -8.43 -2.31
N ALA A 193 -2.70 -7.62 -3.32
CA ALA A 193 -2.88 -6.17 -3.25
C ALA A 193 -4.34 -5.77 -3.01
N GLU A 194 -5.30 -6.44 -3.67
CA GLU A 194 -6.73 -6.21 -3.42
C GLU A 194 -7.11 -6.50 -1.96
N LEU A 195 -6.62 -7.62 -1.40
CA LEU A 195 -6.86 -7.97 0.00
C LEU A 195 -6.22 -6.97 0.98
N GLU A 196 -4.99 -6.52 0.70
CA GLU A 196 -4.32 -5.48 1.49
C GLU A 196 -5.08 -4.15 1.45
N ILE A 197 -5.59 -3.73 0.29
CA ILE A 197 -6.41 -2.53 0.16
C ILE A 197 -7.71 -2.68 0.97
N ARG A 198 -8.38 -3.84 0.90
CA ARG A 198 -9.60 -4.08 1.68
C ARG A 198 -9.33 -3.99 3.19
N HIS A 199 -8.23 -4.57 3.65
CA HIS A 199 -7.82 -4.47 5.06
C HIS A 199 -7.49 -3.01 5.45
N LEU A 200 -6.77 -2.27 4.60
CA LEU A 200 -6.53 -0.84 4.85
C LEU A 200 -7.83 -0.04 4.92
N HIS A 201 -8.82 -0.36 4.09
CA HIS A 201 -10.14 0.26 4.13
C HIS A 201 -10.85 -0.02 5.47
N GLU A 202 -10.88 -1.27 5.92
CA GLU A 202 -11.45 -1.64 7.23
C GLU A 202 -10.78 -0.90 8.40
N LYS A 203 -9.44 -0.76 8.36
CA LYS A 203 -8.70 0.02 9.35
C LYS A 203 -9.02 1.52 9.29
N LEU A 204 -9.13 2.08 8.08
CA LEU A 204 -9.50 3.47 7.89
C LEU A 204 -10.90 3.74 8.46
N ASP A 205 -11.86 2.86 8.19
CA ASP A 205 -13.21 2.94 8.73
C ASP A 205 -13.20 2.90 10.27
N HIS A 206 -12.43 1.99 10.87
CA HIS A 206 -12.23 1.95 12.32
C HIS A 206 -11.66 3.26 12.89
N LEU A 207 -10.65 3.84 12.23
CA LEU A 207 -10.07 5.11 12.66
C LEU A 207 -11.07 6.26 12.52
N LEU A 208 -11.82 6.31 11.42
CA LEU A 208 -12.84 7.34 11.18
C LEU A 208 -13.94 7.28 12.24
N ILE A 209 -14.40 6.08 12.61
CA ILE A 209 -15.39 5.89 13.69
C ILE A 209 -14.84 6.42 15.02
N ASN A 210 -13.59 6.10 15.36
CA ASN A 210 -12.95 6.61 16.57
C ASN A 210 -12.83 8.14 16.57
N GLN A 211 -12.45 8.73 15.43
CA GLN A 211 -12.36 10.19 15.27
C GLN A 211 -13.75 10.86 15.39
N TRP A 212 -14.80 10.26 14.83
CA TRP A 212 -16.17 10.73 15.00
C TRP A 212 -16.61 10.70 16.47
N HIS A 213 -16.28 9.63 17.20
CA HIS A 213 -16.60 9.54 18.62
C HIS A 213 -15.95 10.68 19.42
N LYS A 214 -14.67 10.96 19.17
CA LYS A 214 -13.94 12.09 19.77
C LYS A 214 -14.56 13.45 19.42
N LEU A 215 -14.98 13.65 18.17
CA LEU A 215 -15.63 14.90 17.74
C LEU A 215 -16.98 15.12 18.46
N LEU A 216 -17.77 14.06 18.64
CA LEU A 216 -19.01 14.11 19.40
C LEU A 216 -18.77 14.45 20.87
N GLU A 217 -17.74 13.85 21.48
CA GLU A 217 -17.32 14.12 22.86
C GLU A 217 -16.88 15.59 23.05
N ILE A 218 -16.16 16.16 22.09
CA ILE A 218 -15.80 17.60 22.09
C ILE A 218 -17.05 18.48 21.93
N GLN A 219 -17.99 18.09 21.05
CA GLN A 219 -19.25 18.82 20.87
C GLN A 219 -20.09 18.83 22.14
N GLU A 220 -20.17 17.71 22.87
CA GLU A 220 -20.86 17.61 24.15
C GLU A 220 -20.30 18.62 25.16
N ILE A 221 -18.96 18.68 25.28
CA ILE A 221 -18.28 19.66 26.14
C ILE A 221 -18.60 21.10 25.71
N GLN A 222 -18.68 21.38 24.40
CA GLN A 222 -19.07 22.72 23.92
C GLN A 222 -20.52 23.06 24.25
N MET A 223 -21.45 22.09 24.16
CA MET A 223 -22.85 22.29 24.54
C MET A 223 -23.00 22.57 26.04
N GLU A 224 -22.31 21.79 26.89
CA GLU A 224 -22.26 22.05 28.35
C GLU A 224 -21.77 23.47 28.65
N LEU A 225 -20.68 23.90 28.00
CA LEU A 225 -20.13 25.24 28.20
C LEU A 225 -21.10 26.35 27.78
N MET A 226 -21.82 26.15 26.66
CA MET A 226 -22.85 27.07 26.19
C MET A 226 -24.05 27.14 27.15
N GLU A 227 -24.48 26.01 27.70
CA GLU A 227 -25.52 25.95 28.72
C GLU A 227 -25.09 26.70 29.99
N GLU A 228 -23.85 26.50 30.44
CA GLU A 228 -23.30 27.22 31.59
C GLU A 228 -23.28 28.75 31.36
N LEU A 229 -22.90 29.20 30.16
CA LEU A 229 -22.91 30.63 29.80
C LEU A 229 -24.32 31.22 29.76
N THR A 230 -25.32 30.48 29.26
CA THR A 230 -26.72 30.93 29.23
C THR A 230 -27.31 30.99 30.64
N LEU A 231 -27.01 30.03 31.51
CA LEU A 231 -27.37 30.04 32.94
C LEU A 231 -26.70 31.19 33.71
N LYS A 232 -25.47 31.56 33.34
CA LYS A 232 -24.77 32.70 33.97
C LYS A 232 -25.33 34.05 33.52
N LYS A 233 -25.77 34.15 32.26
CA LYS A 233 -26.37 35.37 31.69
C LYS A 233 -27.80 35.63 32.20
N THR A 234 -28.55 34.60 32.60
CA THR A 234 -29.90 34.72 33.18
C THR A 234 -29.92 35.06 34.68
N LYS A 235 -28.78 34.94 35.37
CA LYS A 235 -28.62 35.32 36.79
C LYS A 235 -28.16 36.78 37.02
N HIS A 236 -27.96 37.56 35.95
CA HIS A 236 -27.68 38.99 35.99
C HIS A 236 -28.88 39.77 35.43
#